data_AF-A0A316PZC4-F1
#
_entry.id   AF-A0A316PZC4-F1
#
_cell.length_a   1.000
_cell.length_b   1.000
_cell.length_c   1.000
_cell.angle_alpha   90.00
_cell.angle_beta   90.00
_cell.angle_gamma   90.00
#
_symmetry.space_group_name_H-M   'P 1'
#
loop_
_entity.id
_entity.type
_entity.pdbx_description
1 polymer ?
#
loop_
_entity_poly.entity_id
_entity_poly.type
_entity_poly.pdbx_seq_one_letter_code
_entity_poly.pdbx_strand_id
1 'polypeptide(L)'
;MPSQKLENLLNLALQATTEEKEKSPGLATGYNPVARTWELIVKYHGQLTRLESSVIHVEPLINSYAIVTIREDFIDAFTQLDEVEYVEKPKRLYFS
;
A
#
# COMPACT_ATOMS: atom_id res chain seq x y z
N MET A 1 4.08 1.44 -15.99
CA MET A 1 2.99 2.43 -16.01
C MET A 1 2.27 2.36 -14.67
N PRO A 2 1.81 3.48 -14.10
CA PRO A 2 1.08 3.43 -12.83
C PRO A 2 -0.14 2.52 -12.96
N SER A 3 -0.34 1.62 -12.00
CA SER A 3 -1.47 0.71 -12.00
C SER A 3 -2.77 1.47 -11.82
N GLN A 4 -3.79 1.16 -12.63
CA GLN A 4 -5.13 1.78 -12.52
C GLN A 4 -5.82 1.44 -11.19
N LYS A 5 -5.33 0.43 -10.47
CA LYS A 5 -5.84 -0.01 -9.16
C LYS A 5 -5.24 0.79 -8.00
N LEU A 6 -4.17 1.57 -8.23
CA LEU A 6 -3.54 2.40 -7.21
C LEU A 6 -4.28 3.73 -7.10
N GLU A 7 -4.52 4.18 -5.87
CA GLU A 7 -4.98 5.55 -5.66
C GLU A 7 -3.97 6.58 -6.19
N ASN A 8 -4.44 7.79 -6.53
CA ASN A 8 -3.59 8.83 -7.08
C ASN A 8 -2.49 9.31 -6.11
N LEU A 9 -2.79 9.42 -4.81
CA LEU A 9 -1.83 9.89 -3.82
C LEU A 9 -0.73 8.86 -3.55
N LEU A 10 -1.05 7.57 -3.58
CA LEU A 10 -0.09 6.48 -3.51
C LEU A 10 0.76 6.45 -4.77
N ASN A 11 0.18 6.57 -5.96
CA ASN A 11 0.94 6.70 -7.20
C ASN A 11 1.97 7.85 -7.13
N LEU A 12 1.56 9.01 -6.64
CA LEU A 12 2.46 10.15 -6.44
C LEU A 12 3.53 9.82 -5.39
N ALA A 13 3.16 9.18 -4.28
CA ALA A 13 4.12 8.80 -3.25
C ALA A 13 5.15 7.80 -3.77
N LEU A 14 4.77 6.81 -4.58
CA LEU A 14 5.69 5.82 -5.15
C LEU A 14 6.68 6.43 -6.15
N GLN A 15 6.29 7.52 -6.82
CA GLN A 15 7.15 8.28 -7.73
C GLN A 15 8.06 9.28 -7.01
N ALA A 16 7.73 9.65 -5.77
CA ALA A 16 8.51 10.59 -4.99
C ALA A 16 9.83 9.96 -4.53
N THR A 17 10.89 10.76 -4.56
CA THR A 17 12.18 10.42 -3.97
C THR A 17 12.08 10.29 -2.45
N THR A 18 13.05 9.62 -1.82
CA THR A 18 13.12 9.52 -0.36
C THR A 18 13.11 10.91 0.29
N GLU A 19 13.85 11.87 -0.27
CA GLU A 19 13.93 13.24 0.24
C GLU A 19 12.57 13.96 0.16
N GLU A 20 11.82 13.79 -0.93
CA GLU A 20 10.47 14.37 -1.08
C GLU A 20 9.47 13.73 -0.11
N LYS A 21 9.55 12.41 0.10
CA LYS A 21 8.74 11.68 1.11
C LYS A 21 9.02 12.21 2.51
N GLU A 22 10.29 12.43 2.86
CA GLU A 22 10.70 12.98 4.16
C GLU A 22 10.16 14.40 4.40
N LYS A 23 10.17 15.25 3.36
CA LYS A 23 9.65 16.62 3.44
C LYS A 23 8.12 16.70 3.44
N SER A 24 7.43 15.61 3.10
CA SER A 24 5.96 15.58 3.00
C SER A 24 5.36 14.44 3.83
N PRO A 25 5.01 14.69 5.10
CA PRO A 25 4.43 13.69 5.99
C PRO A 25 3.14 13.05 5.45
N GLY A 26 2.41 13.76 4.59
CA GLY A 26 1.23 13.26 3.91
C GLY A 26 1.55 12.22 2.83
N LEU A 27 2.64 12.41 2.07
CA LEU A 27 3.10 11.44 1.08
C LEU A 27 3.64 10.18 1.75
N ALA A 28 4.42 10.33 2.84
CA ALA A 28 5.03 9.19 3.54
C ALA A 28 4.10 8.44 4.52
N THR A 29 2.81 8.78 4.60
CA THR A 29 1.88 8.10 5.53
C THR A 29 1.72 6.63 5.13
N GLY A 30 2.11 5.72 6.03
CA GLY A 30 2.15 4.27 5.79
C GLY A 30 3.51 3.73 5.32
N TYR A 31 4.49 4.60 5.02
CA TYR A 31 5.81 4.18 4.56
C TYR A 31 6.81 4.02 5.71
N ASN A 32 7.52 2.89 5.74
CA ASN A 32 8.66 2.65 6.62
C ASN A 32 9.97 2.79 5.82
N PRO A 33 10.79 3.83 6.05
CA PRO A 33 12.01 4.06 5.28
C PRO A 33 13.14 3.07 5.60
N VAL A 34 13.15 2.45 6.79
CA VAL A 34 14.19 1.50 7.21
C VAL A 34 14.01 0.17 6.49
N ALA A 35 12.77 -0.37 6.50
CA ALA A 35 12.44 -1.63 5.84
C ALA A 35 12.08 -1.45 4.35
N ARG A 36 11.86 -0.21 3.91
CA ARG A 36 11.33 0.15 2.58
C ARG A 36 10.00 -0.56 2.29
N THR A 37 9.15 -0.61 3.31
CA THR A 37 7.82 -1.24 3.25
C THR A 37 6.72 -0.20 3.32
N TRP A 38 5.58 -0.53 2.73
CA TRP A 38 4.34 0.21 2.85
C TRP A 38 3.31 -0.62 3.58
N GLU A 39 2.62 0.01 4.52
CA GLU A 39 1.30 -0.40 4.98
C GLU A 39 0.25 0.18 4.03
N LEU A 40 -0.54 -0.68 3.41
CA LEU A 40 -1.54 -0.34 2.39
C LEU A 40 -2.90 -0.89 2.79
N ILE A 41 -3.95 -0.14 2.48
CA ILE A 41 -5.33 -0.60 2.61
C ILE A 41 -5.74 -1.14 1.23
N VAL A 42 -6.09 -2.42 1.18
CA VAL A 42 -6.35 -3.14 -0.06
C VAL A 42 -7.78 -3.64 -0.06
N LYS A 43 -8.54 -3.28 -1.09
CA LYS A 43 -9.80 -3.95 -1.42
C LYS A 43 -9.48 -5.14 -2.31
N TYR A 44 -10.01 -6.31 -1.97
CA TYR A 44 -9.72 -7.56 -2.67
C TYR A 44 -10.96 -8.42 -2.84
N HIS A 45 -10.84 -9.47 -3.66
CA HIS A 45 -11.77 -10.58 -3.70
C HIS A 45 -11.03 -11.91 -3.55
N GLY A 46 -11.78 -12.99 -3.31
CA GLY A 46 -11.19 -14.31 -3.08
C GLY A 46 -10.40 -14.38 -1.79
N GLN A 47 -9.26 -15.11 -1.81
CA GLN A 47 -8.49 -15.43 -0.62
C GLN A 47 -7.09 -14.81 -0.66
N LEU A 48 -7.01 -13.50 -0.37
CA LEU A 48 -5.76 -12.73 -0.37
C LEU A 48 -4.72 -13.24 0.65
N THR A 49 -5.16 -13.86 1.74
CA THR A 49 -4.27 -14.43 2.78
C THR A 49 -3.35 -15.54 2.27
N ARG A 50 -3.60 -16.10 1.08
CA ARG A 50 -2.66 -17.04 0.43
C ARG A 50 -1.34 -16.39 0.03
N LEU A 51 -1.28 -15.06 -0.03
CA LEU A 51 -0.08 -14.28 -0.35
C LEU A 51 0.83 -14.04 0.88
N GLU A 52 0.36 -14.43 2.07
CA GLU A 52 1.12 -14.32 3.32
C GLU A 52 2.50 -15.00 3.20
N SER A 53 3.56 -14.26 3.51
CA SER A 53 4.93 -14.73 3.37
C SER A 53 5.88 -13.91 4.24
N SER A 54 7.19 -14.19 4.16
CA SER A 54 8.21 -13.40 4.86
C SER A 54 8.35 -11.96 4.34
N VAL A 55 7.74 -11.63 3.20
CA VAL A 55 7.86 -10.30 2.55
C VAL A 55 6.52 -9.59 2.33
N ILE A 56 5.41 -10.28 2.57
CA ILE A 56 4.04 -9.76 2.51
C ILE A 56 3.31 -10.22 3.76
N HIS A 57 2.83 -9.27 4.55
CA HIS A 57 1.93 -9.51 5.67
C HIS A 57 0.53 -9.01 5.31
N VAL A 58 -0.50 -9.82 5.58
CA VAL A 58 -1.90 -9.56 5.26
C VAL A 58 -2.72 -9.68 6.54
N GLU A 59 -3.35 -8.57 6.94
CA GLU A 59 -4.30 -8.50 8.03
C GLU A 59 -5.72 -8.29 7.47
N PRO A 60 -6.57 -9.32 7.40
CA PRO A 60 -7.91 -9.19 6.86
C PRO A 60 -8.80 -8.29 7.73
N LEU A 61 -9.59 -7.45 7.07
CA LEU A 61 -10.62 -6.60 7.66
C LEU A 61 -12.01 -7.03 7.14
N ILE A 62 -13.05 -6.35 7.62
CA ILE A 62 -14.42 -6.52 7.15
C ILE A 62 -14.63 -5.95 5.74
N ASN A 63 -15.73 -6.33 5.08
CA ASN A 63 -16.14 -5.80 3.77
C ASN A 63 -15.09 -5.95 2.65
N SER A 64 -14.32 -7.05 2.69
CA SER A 64 -13.30 -7.39 1.69
C SER A 64 -12.16 -6.37 1.60
N TYR A 65 -11.79 -5.79 2.74
CA TYR A 65 -10.58 -4.99 2.91
C TYR A 65 -9.52 -5.74 3.69
N ALA A 66 -8.25 -5.41 3.49
CA ALA A 66 -7.12 -5.88 4.30
C ALA A 66 -6.09 -4.77 4.47
N ILE A 67 -5.35 -4.82 5.57
CA ILE A 67 -4.08 -4.10 5.69
C ILE A 67 -2.99 -5.02 5.13
N VAL A 68 -2.22 -4.53 4.18
CA VAL A 68 -1.11 -5.27 3.57
C VAL A 68 0.18 -4.51 3.82
N THR A 69 1.12 -5.16 4.52
CA THR A 69 2.49 -4.67 4.64
C THR A 69 3.37 -5.36 3.61
N ILE A 70 3.93 -4.59 2.67
CA ILE A 70 4.68 -5.10 1.52
C ILE A 70 5.87 -4.20 1.19
N ARG A 71 6.97 -4.76 0.70
CA ARG A 71 8.11 -3.94 0.20
C ARG A 71 7.70 -3.15 -1.04
N GLU A 72 8.20 -1.92 -1.13
CA GLU A 72 7.85 -0.97 -2.20
C GLU A 72 8.06 -1.54 -3.62
N ASP A 73 9.12 -2.31 -3.82
CA ASP A 73 9.48 -2.93 -5.10
C ASP A 73 8.51 -4.03 -5.57
N PHE A 74 7.66 -4.56 -4.68
CA PHE A 74 6.66 -5.56 -5.04
C PHE A 74 5.26 -4.99 -5.30
N ILE A 75 5.02 -3.71 -5.02
CA ILE A 75 3.69 -3.10 -5.14
C ILE A 75 3.15 -3.19 -6.57
N ASP A 76 3.98 -2.92 -7.58
CA ASP A 76 3.58 -3.01 -8.98
C ASP A 76 3.08 -4.43 -9.33
N ALA A 77 3.87 -5.45 -9.00
CA ALA A 77 3.51 -6.85 -9.23
C ALA A 77 2.27 -7.27 -8.43
N PHE A 78 2.18 -6.86 -7.17
CA PHE A 78 1.02 -7.12 -6.30
C PHE A 78 -0.27 -6.56 -6.91
N THR A 79 -0.23 -5.35 -7.48
CA THR A 79 -1.44 -4.76 -8.10
C THR A 79 -1.89 -5.49 -9.37
N GLN A 80 -1.01 -6.26 -10.03
CA GLN A 80 -1.40 -7.03 -11.21
C GLN A 80 -2.19 -8.30 -10.86
N LEU A 81 -2.20 -8.72 -9.60
CA LEU A 81 -2.96 -9.89 -9.16
C LEU A 81 -4.46 -9.66 -9.37
N ASP A 82 -5.15 -10.70 -9.84
CA ASP A 82 -6.58 -10.64 -10.13
C ASP A 82 -7.37 -10.35 -8.85
N GLU A 83 -6.96 -10.93 -7.73
CA GLU A 83 -7.56 -10.77 -6.39
C GLU A 83 -7.55 -9.32 -5.90
N VAL A 84 -6.61 -8.49 -6.36
CA VAL A 84 -6.48 -7.09 -5.93
C VAL A 84 -7.40 -6.20 -6.77
N GLU A 85 -8.33 -5.51 -6.13
CA GLU A 85 -9.27 -4.59 -6.80
C GLU A 85 -8.81 -3.13 -6.72
N TYR A 86 -8.36 -2.72 -5.54
CA TYR A 86 -7.97 -1.34 -5.27
C TYR A 86 -6.97 -1.27 -4.12
N VAL A 87 -6.03 -0.33 -4.20
CA VAL A 87 -4.96 -0.15 -3.22
C VAL A 87 -4.80 1.32 -2.90
N GLU A 88 -4.86 1.65 -1.62
CA GLU A 88 -4.64 3.01 -1.12
C GLU A 88 -3.65 3.05 0.05
N LYS A 89 -3.03 4.21 0.27
CA LYS A 89 -2.24 4.46 1.48
C LYS A 89 -3.14 4.94 2.61
N PRO A 90 -2.78 4.71 3.89
CA PRO A 90 -3.54 5.20 5.02
C PRO A 90 -3.66 6.73 5.04
N LYS A 91 -4.71 7.22 5.70
CA LYS A 91 -4.96 8.65 5.89
C LYS A 91 -4.50 9.07 7.27
N ARG A 92 -3.72 10.15 7.34
CA ARG A 92 -3.38 10.79 8.61
C ARG A 92 -4.63 11.50 9.13
N LEU A 93 -5.12 11.10 10.29
CA LEU A 93 -6.23 11.75 10.97
C LEU A 93 -5.71 12.98 11.73
N TYR A 94 -6.45 14.08 11.65
CA TYR A 94 -6.23 15.28 12.47
C TYR A 94 -7.43 15.39 13.42
N PHE A 95 -7.14 15.55 14.71
CA PHE A 95 -8.16 15.73 15.74
C PHE A 95 -8.18 17.22 16.14
N SER A 96 -9.38 17.79 16.28
CA SER A 96 -9.63 19.18 16.68
C SER A 96 -10.09 19.28 18.14
#